data_AF-A0A5E4VTT6-F1
#
_entry.id   AF-A0A5E4VTT6-F1
#
_cell.length_a   1.000
_cell.length_b   1.000
_cell.length_c   1.000
_cell.angle_alpha   90.00
_cell.angle_beta   90.00
_cell.angle_gamma   90.00
#
_symmetry.space_group_name_H-M   'P 1'
#
loop_
_entity.id
_entity.type
_entity.pdbx_description
1 polymer ?
#
loop_
_entity_poly.entity_id
_entity_poly.type
_entity_poly.pdbx_seq_one_letter_code
_entity_poly.pdbx_strand_id
1 'polypeptide(L)'
;MSQYEFTVTVRPQYLPEQSEPDRRQFAFAYTITIRNSGEVPAQLISRHWVITDGDNHVQEVNGLGVIGHQPFLQPGEQFEYTSWAMVATPVGTMRGEYFCVAEDGTRFEAPVAEFALTMPRTLH
;
A
#
# COMPACT_ATOMS: atom_id res chain seq x y z
N MET A 1 -13.95 -14.67 14.73
CA MET A 1 -12.88 -13.80 14.21
C MET A 1 -11.99 -14.67 13.34
N SER A 2 -11.30 -14.13 12.34
CA SER A 2 -10.36 -14.92 11.55
C SER A 2 -9.12 -15.23 12.39
N GLN A 3 -8.56 -16.42 12.26
CA GLN A 3 -7.37 -16.82 13.02
C GLN A 3 -6.11 -16.05 12.55
N TYR A 4 -5.99 -15.87 11.24
CA TYR A 4 -4.89 -15.15 10.58
C TYR A 4 -5.48 -14.02 9.76
N GLU A 5 -5.21 -12.77 10.17
CA GLU A 5 -5.77 -11.61 9.48
C GLU A 5 -4.95 -10.37 9.76
N PHE A 6 -4.52 -9.70 8.69
CA PHE A 6 -4.04 -8.33 8.76
C PHE A 6 -5.05 -7.41 8.08
N THR A 7 -5.54 -6.41 8.79
CA THR A 7 -6.34 -5.33 8.21
C THR A 7 -5.41 -4.20 7.79
N VAL A 8 -5.57 -3.74 6.56
CA VAL A 8 -4.74 -2.67 5.98
C VAL A 8 -5.61 -1.44 5.74
N THR A 9 -5.14 -0.28 6.20
CA THR A 9 -5.74 1.02 5.88
C THR A 9 -4.73 1.91 5.18
N VAL A 10 -5.19 2.72 4.23
CA VAL A 10 -4.34 3.54 3.38
C VAL A 10 -4.81 4.99 3.38
N ARG A 11 -3.87 5.92 3.45
CA ARG A 11 -4.10 7.36 3.30
C ARG A 11 -3.22 7.92 2.17
N PRO A 12 -3.75 8.08 0.95
CA PRO A 12 -3.01 8.69 -0.15
C PRO A 12 -2.97 10.22 0.00
N GLN A 13 -1.91 10.82 -0.50
CA GLN A 13 -1.69 12.26 -0.52
C GLN A 13 -0.92 12.66 -1.79
N TYR A 14 -1.46 13.60 -2.55
CA TYR A 14 -0.72 14.23 -3.65
C TYR A 14 0.40 15.12 -3.12
N LEU A 15 1.56 15.11 -3.77
CA LEU A 15 2.75 15.87 -3.40
C LEU A 15 3.07 16.93 -4.48
N PRO A 16 2.54 18.17 -4.37
CA PRO A 16 2.76 19.21 -5.37
C PRO A 16 4.23 19.54 -5.61
N GLU A 17 5.03 19.59 -4.54
CA GLU A 17 6.45 19.97 -4.60
C GLU A 17 7.35 18.92 -5.27
N GLN A 18 6.87 17.68 -5.36
CA GLN A 18 7.58 16.56 -6.01
C GLN A 18 6.97 16.20 -7.37
N SER A 19 6.01 16.99 -7.84
CA SER A 19 5.29 16.76 -9.09
C SER A 19 5.68 17.79 -10.15
N GLU A 20 5.77 17.33 -11.39
CA GLU A 20 5.95 18.18 -12.58
C GLU A 20 4.82 17.87 -13.59
N PRO A 21 3.62 18.47 -13.43
CA PRO A 21 2.47 18.17 -14.28
C PRO A 21 2.73 18.37 -15.78
N ASP A 22 3.49 19.40 -16.15
CA ASP A 22 3.89 19.68 -17.54
C ASP A 22 4.73 18.56 -18.16
N ARG A 23 5.38 17.74 -17.32
CA ARG A 23 6.15 16.55 -17.72
C ARG A 23 5.42 15.25 -17.47
N ARG A 24 4.12 15.30 -17.16
CA ARG A 24 3.31 14.11 -16.80
C ARG A 24 3.92 13.34 -15.62
N GLN A 25 4.41 14.03 -14.60
CA GLN A 25 4.95 13.41 -13.39
C GLN A 25 4.14 13.85 -12.18
N PHE A 26 3.29 12.96 -11.68
CA PHE A 26 2.44 13.22 -10.52
C PHE A 26 2.88 12.32 -9.36
N ALA A 27 3.45 12.92 -8.33
CA ALA A 27 3.93 12.22 -7.14
C ALA A 27 2.82 12.11 -6.09
N PHE A 28 2.63 10.89 -5.57
CA PHE A 28 1.69 10.61 -4.49
C PHE A 28 2.43 9.87 -3.37
N ALA A 29 2.34 10.41 -2.15
CA ALA A 29 2.62 9.65 -0.95
C ALA A 29 1.42 8.78 -0.59
N TYR A 30 1.67 7.67 0.07
CA TYR A 30 0.64 6.86 0.72
C TYR A 30 1.17 6.37 2.06
N THR A 31 0.42 6.66 3.12
CA THR A 31 0.66 6.12 4.46
C THR A 31 -0.19 4.88 4.64
N ILE A 32 0.44 3.77 4.98
CA ILE A 32 -0.23 2.48 5.18
C ILE A 32 -0.09 2.09 6.65
N THR A 33 -1.21 1.76 7.28
CA THR A 33 -1.27 1.16 8.61
C THR A 33 -1.71 -0.29 8.45
N ILE A 34 -0.85 -1.21 8.87
CA ILE A 34 -1.09 -2.66 8.88
C ILE A 34 -1.33 -3.05 10.33
N ARG A 35 -2.51 -3.58 10.63
CA ARG A 35 -2.87 -4.06 11.97
C ARG A 35 -3.09 -5.56 11.94
N ASN A 36 -2.49 -6.28 12.88
CA ASN A 36 -2.88 -7.67 13.11
C ASN A 36 -4.26 -7.71 13.78
N SER A 37 -5.28 -8.05 13.01
CA SER A 37 -6.67 -8.18 13.44
C SER A 37 -7.08 -9.63 13.70
N GLY A 38 -6.17 -10.57 13.44
CA GLY A 38 -6.32 -11.98 13.79
C GLY A 38 -5.93 -12.27 15.24
N GLU A 39 -5.86 -13.56 15.54
CA GLU A 39 -5.62 -14.08 16.91
C GLU A 39 -4.20 -14.64 17.09
N VAL A 40 -3.44 -14.78 16.00
CA VAL A 40 -2.08 -15.36 15.99
C VAL A 40 -1.05 -14.32 15.54
N PRO A 41 0.14 -14.25 16.17
CA PRO A 41 1.23 -13.41 15.66
C PRO A 41 1.64 -13.79 14.24
N ALA A 42 1.99 -12.80 13.43
CA ALA A 42 2.40 -13.05 12.05
C ALA A 42 3.41 -12.02 11.54
N GLN A 43 4.16 -12.41 10.51
CA GLN A 43 5.15 -11.58 9.84
C GLN A 43 4.70 -11.22 8.43
N LEU A 44 4.86 -9.96 8.06
CA LEU A 44 4.82 -9.54 6.65
C LEU A 44 6.14 -9.89 5.98
N ILE A 45 6.08 -10.63 4.87
CA ILE A 45 7.27 -11.12 4.16
C ILE A 45 7.51 -10.35 2.86
N SER A 46 6.47 -10.13 2.06
CA SER A 46 6.61 -9.44 0.76
C SER A 46 5.33 -8.71 0.37
N ARG A 47 5.43 -7.88 -0.66
CA ARG A 47 4.34 -7.07 -1.21
C ARG A 47 4.26 -7.22 -2.72
N HIS A 48 3.04 -7.19 -3.23
CA HIS A 48 2.73 -7.00 -4.64
C HIS A 48 1.80 -5.80 -4.77
N TRP A 49 2.10 -4.93 -5.72
CA TRP A 49 1.29 -3.76 -6.05
C TRP A 49 0.94 -3.77 -7.53
N VAL A 50 -0.30 -3.38 -7.81
CA VAL A 50 -0.82 -3.04 -9.13
C VAL A 50 -1.19 -1.57 -9.12
N ILE A 51 -0.51 -0.78 -9.95
CA ILE A 51 -0.70 0.65 -10.10
C ILE A 51 -1.30 0.89 -11.47
N THR A 52 -2.48 1.51 -11.53
CA THR A 52 -3.17 1.83 -12.80
C THR A 52 -3.25 3.33 -12.94
N ASP A 53 -2.71 3.88 -14.03
CA ASP A 53 -2.84 5.31 -14.33
C ASP A 53 -4.22 5.66 -14.92
N GLY A 54 -4.50 6.94 -15.13
CA GLY A 54 -5.76 7.42 -15.68
C GLY A 54 -6.00 7.07 -17.15
N ASP A 55 -4.95 6.61 -17.85
CA ASP A 55 -4.99 6.13 -19.23
C ASP A 55 -5.12 4.59 -19.29
N ASN A 56 -5.29 3.93 -18.15
CA ASN A 56 -5.32 2.46 -17.95
C ASN A 56 -3.99 1.74 -18.22
N HIS A 57 -2.85 2.43 -18.20
CA HIS A 57 -1.57 1.74 -18.16
C HIS A 57 -1.37 1.12 -16.78
N VAL A 58 -0.96 -0.15 -16.78
CA VAL A 58 -0.74 -0.93 -15.56
C VAL A 58 0.76 -1.12 -15.33
N GLN A 59 1.19 -0.83 -14.11
CA GLN A 59 2.51 -1.14 -13.59
C GLN A 59 2.36 -2.11 -12.41
N GLU A 60 3.19 -3.15 -12.38
CA GLU A 60 3.30 -4.05 -11.25
C GLU A 60 4.62 -3.87 -10.51
N VAL A 61 4.56 -3.90 -9.18
CA VAL A 61 5.75 -3.79 -8.32
C VAL A 61 5.73 -4.92 -7.30
N ASN A 62 6.78 -5.74 -7.34
CA ASN A 62 7.01 -6.80 -6.37
C ASN A 62 8.23 -6.45 -5.51
N GLY A 63 8.19 -6.82 -4.22
CA GLY A 63 9.36 -6.63 -3.37
C GLY A 63 9.25 -7.28 -2.01
N LEU A 64 10.41 -7.57 -1.41
CA LEU A 64 10.50 -8.06 -0.05
C LEU A 64 10.19 -6.95 0.95
N GLY A 65 9.45 -7.31 2.00
CA GLY A 65 9.06 -6.44 3.10
C GLY A 65 8.29 -5.19 2.65
N VAL A 66 8.34 -4.18 3.50
CA VAL A 66 7.88 -2.81 3.28
C VAL A 66 8.97 -1.88 3.77
N ILE A 67 9.40 -0.90 2.96
CA ILE A 67 10.46 0.06 3.32
C ILE A 67 11.75 -0.54 3.94
N GLY A 68 12.10 -1.79 3.58
CA GLY A 68 13.25 -2.51 4.15
C GLY A 68 12.97 -3.29 5.45
N HIS A 69 11.73 -3.29 5.92
CA HIS A 69 11.27 -3.99 7.11
C HIS A 69 10.34 -5.16 6.77
N GLN A 70 10.39 -6.22 7.59
CA GLN A 70 9.44 -7.33 7.59
C GLN A 70 8.81 -7.42 8.98
N PRO A 71 7.83 -6.56 9.31
CA PRO A 71 7.31 -6.44 10.66
C PRO A 71 6.64 -7.75 11.11
N PHE A 72 6.98 -8.18 12.33
CA PHE A 72 6.31 -9.25 13.05
C PHE A 72 5.36 -8.62 14.07
N LEU A 73 4.06 -8.87 13.94
CA LEU A 73 3.00 -8.20 14.68
C LEU A 73 2.25 -9.17 15.57
N GLN A 74 2.19 -8.86 16.86
CA GLN A 74 1.29 -9.54 17.80
C GLN A 74 -0.17 -9.18 17.52
N PRO A 75 -1.14 -10.00 17.96
CA PRO A 75 -2.57 -9.65 17.87
C PRO A 75 -2.85 -8.25 18.43
N GLY A 76 -3.48 -7.40 17.63
CA GLY A 76 -3.82 -6.03 17.97
C GLY A 76 -2.72 -4.99 17.70
N GLU A 77 -1.45 -5.40 17.51
CA GLU A 77 -0.37 -4.48 17.15
C GLU A 77 -0.49 -3.97 15.72
N GLN A 78 0.16 -2.84 15.47
CA GLN A 78 0.18 -2.19 14.17
C GLN A 78 1.57 -1.70 13.77
N PHE A 79 1.83 -1.70 12.48
CA PHE A 79 2.98 -1.07 11.84
C PHE A 79 2.49 -0.04 10.83
N GLU A 80 3.03 1.17 10.92
CA GLU A 80 2.72 2.26 10.01
C GLU A 80 3.97 2.67 9.23
N TYR A 81 3.81 2.90 7.93
CA TYR A 81 4.87 3.44 7.10
C TYR A 81 4.31 4.33 5.99
N THR A 82 5.15 5.24 5.52
CA THR A 82 4.87 6.08 4.35
C THR A 82 5.82 5.72 3.23
N SER A 83 5.29 5.56 2.03
CA SER A 83 6.07 5.45 0.80
C SER A 83 5.42 6.33 -0.27
N TRP A 84 5.94 6.28 -1.49
CA TRP A 84 5.46 7.11 -2.59
C TRP A 84 5.49 6.35 -3.91
N ALA A 85 4.70 6.85 -4.86
CA ALA A 85 4.68 6.40 -6.25
C ALA A 85 4.54 7.62 -7.16
N MET A 86 5.10 7.51 -8.37
CA MET A 86 4.92 8.50 -9.44
C MET A 86 4.03 7.89 -10.52
N VAL A 87 3.02 8.64 -10.95
CA VAL A 87 2.05 8.22 -11.96
C VAL A 87 2.03 9.25 -13.09
N ALA A 88 1.72 8.81 -14.31
CA ALA A 88 1.76 9.64 -15.52
C ALA A 88 0.56 10.58 -15.70
N THR A 89 -0.40 10.52 -14.78
CA THR A 89 -1.71 11.17 -14.86
C THR A 89 -2.11 11.76 -13.50
N PRO A 90 -2.97 12.80 -13.48
CA PRO A 90 -3.42 13.44 -12.24
C PRO A 90 -4.37 12.56 -11.40
N VAL A 91 -4.84 11.46 -11.98
CA VAL A 91 -5.67 10.44 -11.34
C VAL A 91 -5.11 9.05 -11.63
N GLY A 92 -5.29 8.12 -10.71
CA GLY A 92 -4.95 6.71 -10.87
C GLY A 92 -5.48 5.88 -9.70
N THR A 93 -5.21 4.59 -9.71
CA THR A 93 -5.53 3.69 -8.60
C THR A 93 -4.34 2.82 -8.23
N MET A 94 -4.31 2.39 -6.98
CA MET A 94 -3.40 1.37 -6.50
C MET A 94 -4.19 0.31 -5.73
N ARG A 95 -3.84 -0.94 -5.95
CA ARG A 95 -4.30 -2.10 -5.15
C ARG A 95 -3.15 -3.08 -5.02
N GLY A 96 -3.26 -4.02 -4.10
CA GLY A 96 -2.20 -4.99 -3.92
C GLY A 96 -2.50 -5.97 -2.82
N GLU A 97 -1.45 -6.64 -2.37
CA GLU A 97 -1.51 -7.61 -1.29
C GLU A 97 -0.15 -7.75 -0.62
N TYR A 98 -0.19 -8.16 0.65
CA TYR A 98 0.97 -8.63 1.37
C TYR A 98 0.93 -10.15 1.49
N PHE A 99 2.07 -10.77 1.26
CA PHE A 99 2.29 -12.16 1.64
C PHE A 99 2.82 -12.22 3.07
N CYS A 100 2.14 -12.99 3.91
CA CYS A 100 2.41 -13.08 5.34
C CYS A 100 2.61 -14.54 5.77
N VAL A 101 3.34 -14.72 6.87
CA VAL A 101 3.57 -16.01 7.52
C VAL A 101 3.28 -15.87 9.01
N ALA A 102 2.33 -16.66 9.51
CA ALA A 102 2.02 -16.75 10.93
C ALA A 102 3.15 -17.45 11.71
N GLU A 103 3.19 -17.27 13.03
CA GLU A 103 4.20 -17.88 13.90
C GLU A 103 4.24 -19.41 13.80
N ASP A 104 3.11 -20.05 13.52
CA ASP A 104 3.00 -21.49 13.29
C ASP A 104 3.45 -21.95 11.88
N GLY A 105 3.89 -21.01 11.03
CA GLY A 105 4.33 -21.25 9.66
C GLY A 105 3.21 -21.19 8.62
N THR A 106 1.95 -20.97 9.02
CA THR A 106 0.82 -20.84 8.10
C THR A 106 0.98 -19.61 7.22
N ARG A 107 0.75 -19.78 5.93
CA ARG A 107 0.85 -18.70 4.93
C ARG A 107 -0.52 -18.11 4.66
N PHE A 108 -0.59 -16.79 4.57
CA PHE A 108 -1.81 -16.10 4.18
C PHE A 108 -1.49 -14.80 3.43
N GLU A 109 -2.49 -14.30 2.73
CA GLU A 109 -2.45 -13.03 2.02
C GLU A 109 -3.28 -11.99 2.78
N ALA A 110 -2.78 -10.76 2.83
CA ALA A 110 -3.50 -9.63 3.36
C ALA A 110 -3.77 -8.63 2.23
N PRO A 111 -4.99 -8.59 1.66
CA PRO A 111 -5.29 -7.74 0.54
C PRO A 111 -5.28 -6.26 0.95
N VAL A 112 -4.74 -5.43 0.06
CA VAL A 112 -4.89 -3.98 0.11
C VAL A 112 -5.95 -3.59 -0.92
N ALA A 113 -7.11 -3.16 -0.41
CA ALA A 113 -8.22 -2.71 -1.24
C ALA A 113 -7.78 -1.57 -2.17
N GLU A 114 -8.42 -1.49 -3.33
CA GLU A 114 -8.13 -0.44 -4.30
C GLU A 114 -8.41 0.95 -3.72
N PHE A 115 -7.45 1.85 -3.84
CA PHE A 115 -7.57 3.24 -3.41
C PHE A 115 -7.16 4.19 -4.53
N ALA A 116 -7.80 5.36 -4.54
CA ALA A 116 -7.58 6.36 -5.56
C ALA A 116 -6.37 7.25 -5.24
N LEU A 117 -5.57 7.51 -6.26
CA LEU A 117 -4.57 8.56 -6.29
C LEU A 117 -5.18 9.74 -7.05
N THR A 118 -5.47 10.85 -6.36
CA THR A 118 -6.14 11.99 -7.00
C THR A 118 -5.46 13.29 -6.61
N MET A 119 -5.04 14.06 -7.61
CA MET A 119 -4.68 15.46 -7.42
C MET A 119 -5.94 16.23 -6.97
N PRO A 120 -5.89 17.00 -5.86
CA PRO A 120 -7.01 17.83 -5.44
C PRO A 120 -7.40 18.81 -6.54
N ARG A 121 -8.68 18.86 -6.91
CA ARG A 121 -9.19 19.95 -7.75
C ARG A 121 -9.16 21.24 -6.95
N THR A 122 -8.24 22.13 -7.27
CA THR A 122 -8.42 23.56 -6.96
C THR A 122 -9.51 24.08 -7.88
N LEU A 123 -10.70 24.35 -7.34
CA LEU A 123 -11.67 25.21 -8.00
C LEU A 123 -11.03 26.60 -8.08
N HIS A 124 -10.88 27.13 -9.30
CA HIS A 124 -10.55 28.53 -9.56
C HIS A 124 -11.83 29.30 -9.84
#